data_AF-A2D997-F1
#
_entry.id   AF-A2D997-F1
#
_cell.length_a   1.000
_cell.length_b   1.000
_cell.length_c   1.000
_cell.angle_alpha   90.00
_cell.angle_beta   90.00
_cell.angle_gamma   90.00
#
_symmetry.space_group_name_H-M   'P 1'
#
loop_
_entity.id
_entity.type
_entity.pdbx_description
1 polymer ?
#
loop_
_entity_poly.entity_id
_entity_poly.type
_entity_poly.pdbx_seq_one_letter_code
_entity_poly.pdbx_strand_id
1 'polypeptide(L)'
;MLQPGFAPVLQSTMIAPQFQQAINQSAYPIFLQDNSFIQLMSTKQFSESMPMFNLQIPVANRSFDQVCADSSLTFCPSQLGLIPSSIWSSDIISFGSLVQNFFRRRNSSASKFPYKLFNALRITEVQPEYFPHIGVKWVDDNIIWVNREAFASLIGVKTIEGGLFHQQGNFPSHRFIELSYEESEAVAALHKLGHVDLSHMRMVRHSGGVFKRGCTESDLEKCKWKDA
;
A
#
# COMPACT_ATOMS: atom_id res chain seq x y z
N MET A 1 16.49 -18.05 -60.46
CA MET A 1 15.26 -18.85 -60.50
C MET A 1 15.57 -20.20 -61.10
N LEU A 2 15.60 -21.25 -60.28
CA LEU A 2 15.17 -22.63 -60.54
C LEU A 2 15.64 -23.49 -59.35
N GLN A 3 14.65 -24.10 -58.71
CA GLN A 3 14.73 -24.96 -57.54
C GLN A 3 14.68 -26.45 -58.01
N PRO A 4 14.71 -27.46 -57.13
CA PRO A 4 15.80 -28.42 -57.05
C PRO A 4 15.41 -29.89 -57.35
N GLY A 5 16.41 -30.75 -57.53
CA GLY A 5 16.25 -32.20 -57.64
C GLY A 5 16.27 -32.89 -56.28
N PHE A 6 15.27 -33.76 -56.06
CA PHE A 6 15.07 -34.62 -54.89
C PHE A 6 15.97 -35.86 -54.91
N ALA A 7 16.38 -36.32 -53.72
CA ALA A 7 16.67 -37.72 -53.43
C ALA A 7 16.11 -38.10 -52.04
N PRO A 8 15.61 -39.33 -51.85
CA PRO A 8 14.76 -39.70 -50.72
C PRO A 8 15.55 -40.12 -49.47
N VAL A 9 15.08 -39.71 -48.29
CA VAL A 9 15.59 -40.16 -46.99
C VAL A 9 14.71 -41.30 -46.48
N LEU A 10 15.37 -42.40 -46.10
CA LEU A 10 14.80 -43.61 -45.53
C LEU A 10 14.09 -43.34 -44.20
N GLN A 11 12.83 -43.79 -44.10
CA GLN A 11 12.08 -43.90 -42.86
C GLN A 11 12.72 -44.97 -41.96
N SER A 12 13.18 -44.56 -40.78
CA SER A 12 13.55 -45.48 -39.69
C SER A 12 12.49 -45.38 -38.60
N THR A 13 11.88 -46.52 -38.30
CA THR A 13 10.81 -46.71 -37.32
C THR A 13 11.31 -46.62 -35.88
N MET A 14 10.38 -46.23 -35.00
CA MET A 14 10.59 -45.98 -33.58
C MET A 14 10.89 -47.24 -32.76
N ILE A 15 11.72 -47.10 -31.72
CA ILE A 15 11.65 -47.90 -30.49
C ILE A 15 11.79 -46.94 -29.31
N ALA A 16 10.67 -46.60 -28.67
CA ALA A 16 10.64 -45.90 -27.40
C ALA A 16 10.84 -46.93 -26.27
N PRO A 17 11.77 -46.73 -25.33
CA PRO A 17 11.90 -47.61 -24.17
C PRO A 17 10.73 -47.40 -23.20
N GLN A 18 9.99 -48.47 -22.93
CA GLN A 18 8.98 -48.53 -21.88
C GLN A 18 9.66 -48.51 -20.51
N PHE A 19 9.39 -47.49 -19.69
CA PHE A 19 9.71 -47.53 -18.26
C PHE A 19 8.64 -48.39 -17.55
N GLN A 20 9.03 -49.58 -17.12
CA GLN A 20 8.26 -50.38 -16.17
C GLN A 20 8.30 -49.71 -14.79
N GLN A 21 7.13 -49.41 -14.25
CA GLN A 21 6.96 -48.98 -12.86
C GLN A 21 7.32 -50.13 -11.92
N ALA A 22 8.36 -49.94 -11.10
CA ALA A 22 8.69 -50.88 -10.04
C ALA A 22 7.62 -50.83 -8.95
N ILE A 23 7.01 -51.99 -8.72
CA ILE A 23 5.97 -52.23 -7.73
C ILE A 23 6.62 -52.31 -6.33
N ASN A 24 5.97 -51.65 -5.37
CA ASN A 24 6.22 -51.64 -3.93
C ASN A 24 6.87 -52.91 -3.36
N GLN A 25 7.98 -52.73 -2.65
CA GLN A 25 8.43 -53.67 -1.61
C GLN A 25 8.68 -52.88 -0.33
N SER A 26 7.70 -52.90 0.58
CA SER A 26 7.89 -52.49 1.96
C SER A 26 8.54 -53.63 2.76
N ALA A 27 9.55 -53.28 3.55
CA ALA A 27 10.45 -54.20 4.24
C ALA A 27 9.98 -54.59 5.66
N TYR A 28 8.70 -54.93 5.85
CA TYR A 28 8.20 -55.37 7.16
C TYR A 28 7.46 -56.72 7.08
N PRO A 29 7.74 -57.66 7.99
CA PRO A 29 7.11 -58.97 8.00
C PRO A 29 5.63 -58.87 8.40
N ILE A 30 4.80 -59.59 7.66
CA ILE A 30 3.39 -59.85 7.95
C ILE A 30 3.33 -60.66 9.24
N PHE A 31 2.96 -60.01 10.35
CA PHE A 31 2.61 -60.70 11.59
C PHE A 31 1.16 -61.17 11.52
N LEU A 32 1.00 -62.44 11.86
CA LEU A 32 -0.24 -63.18 11.99
C LEU A 32 -1.21 -62.50 12.95
N GLN A 33 -2.48 -62.69 12.63
CA GLN A 33 -3.67 -62.15 13.28
C GLN A 33 -3.80 -62.69 14.71
N ASP A 34 -3.33 -61.90 15.68
CA ASP A 34 -3.61 -62.15 17.10
C ASP A 34 -4.71 -61.17 17.58
N ASN A 35 -5.88 -61.73 17.88
CA ASN A 35 -7.09 -61.02 18.30
C ASN A 35 -7.01 -60.58 19.77
N SER A 36 -6.07 -59.69 20.07
CA SER A 36 -6.03 -58.98 21.35
C SER A 36 -5.52 -57.55 21.17
N PHE A 37 -6.21 -56.79 20.31
CA PHE A 37 -6.02 -55.35 20.28
C PHE A 37 -6.66 -54.74 21.52
N ILE A 38 -5.85 -54.20 22.43
CA ILE A 38 -6.35 -53.32 23.50
C ILE A 38 -6.99 -52.12 22.82
N GLN A 39 -8.32 -52.07 22.87
CA GLN A 39 -9.10 -50.92 22.46
C GLN A 39 -8.92 -49.82 23.52
N LEU A 40 -7.89 -49.00 23.33
CA LEU A 40 -7.66 -47.81 24.15
C LEU A 40 -8.72 -46.77 23.75
N MET A 41 -9.88 -46.83 24.41
CA MET A 41 -10.89 -45.77 24.39
C MET A 41 -10.28 -44.54 25.06
N SER A 42 -9.53 -43.73 24.31
CA SER A 42 -9.12 -42.40 24.74
C SER A 42 -10.29 -41.44 24.58
N THR A 43 -11.21 -41.44 25.54
CA THR A 43 -12.14 -40.34 25.82
C THR A 43 -11.44 -39.23 26.60
N LYS A 44 -10.24 -38.84 26.17
CA LYS A 44 -9.64 -37.58 26.59
C LYS A 44 -9.93 -36.55 25.52
N GLN A 45 -10.89 -35.67 25.81
CA GLN A 45 -10.95 -34.37 25.15
C GLN A 45 -9.60 -33.69 25.39
N PHE A 46 -8.75 -33.66 24.37
CA PHE A 46 -7.59 -32.80 24.35
C PHE A 46 -8.13 -31.37 24.27
N SER A 47 -8.27 -30.72 25.43
CA SER A 47 -8.28 -29.26 25.49
C SER A 47 -6.86 -28.79 25.22
N GLU A 48 -6.46 -28.81 23.96
CA GLU A 48 -5.26 -28.11 23.52
C GLU A 48 -5.51 -26.61 23.69
N SER A 49 -5.13 -26.10 24.86
CA SER A 49 -4.82 -24.69 25.08
C SER A 49 -3.47 -24.41 24.44
N MET A 50 -3.40 -24.60 23.12
CA MET A 50 -2.27 -24.11 22.33
C MET A 50 -2.30 -22.58 22.40
N PRO A 51 -1.20 -21.92 22.80
CA PRO A 51 -1.13 -20.47 22.74
C PRO A 51 -1.33 -20.05 21.28
N MET A 52 -2.45 -19.41 21.00
CA MET A 52 -2.69 -18.79 19.70
C MET A 52 -1.76 -17.59 19.60
N PHE A 53 -0.62 -17.77 18.93
CA PHE A 53 0.20 -16.66 18.50
C PHE A 53 -0.59 -15.90 17.45
N ASN A 54 -1.20 -14.79 17.86
CA ASN A 54 -1.84 -13.87 16.94
C ASN A 54 -0.73 -13.16 16.16
N LEU A 55 -0.25 -13.77 15.08
CA LEU A 55 0.69 -13.17 14.14
C LEU A 55 -0.03 -12.04 13.42
N GLN A 56 -0.12 -10.88 14.06
CA GLN A 56 -0.71 -9.70 13.47
C GLN A 56 0.12 -9.33 12.23
N ILE A 57 -0.51 -9.40 11.06
CA ILE A 57 0.07 -8.90 9.81
C ILE A 57 0.46 -7.42 10.04
N PRO A 58 1.69 -7.00 9.74
CA PRO A 58 2.09 -5.60 9.86
C PRO A 58 1.14 -4.68 9.09
N VAL A 59 0.83 -3.50 9.62
CA VAL A 59 -0.12 -2.55 9.01
C VAL A 59 0.22 -2.28 7.54
N ALA A 60 1.51 -2.11 7.22
CA ALA A 60 1.99 -1.87 5.86
C ALA A 60 1.60 -2.95 4.83
N ASN A 61 1.35 -4.19 5.28
CA ASN A 61 1.05 -5.34 4.42
C ASN A 61 -0.46 -5.69 4.38
N ARG A 62 -1.31 -4.91 5.04
CA ARG A 62 -2.77 -5.09 5.00
C ARG A 62 -3.38 -4.34 3.82
N SER A 63 -4.61 -4.69 3.41
CA SER A 63 -5.33 -3.86 2.44
C SER A 63 -5.90 -2.59 3.10
N PHE A 64 -6.16 -1.56 2.31
CA PHE A 64 -6.76 -0.31 2.81
C PHE A 64 -8.07 -0.55 3.58
N ASP A 65 -8.94 -1.42 3.05
CA ASP A 65 -10.22 -1.76 3.68
C ASP A 65 -10.05 -2.48 5.02
N GLN A 66 -9.06 -3.37 5.13
CA GLN A 66 -8.73 -4.03 6.41
C GLN A 66 -8.26 -3.02 7.46
N VAL A 67 -7.42 -2.07 7.06
CA VAL A 67 -6.92 -1.01 7.96
C VAL A 67 -8.05 -0.06 8.38
N CYS A 68 -8.97 0.26 7.49
CA CYS A 68 -10.15 1.06 7.83
C CYS A 68 -11.14 0.32 8.74
N ALA A 69 -11.28 -0.99 8.61
CA ALA A 69 -12.19 -1.80 9.43
C ALA A 69 -11.64 -2.10 10.83
N ASP A 70 -10.31 -2.04 11.01
CA ASP A 70 -9.66 -2.32 12.29
C ASP A 70 -9.80 -1.14 13.28
N SER A 71 -10.63 -1.32 14.31
CA SER A 71 -10.84 -0.31 15.35
C SER A 71 -9.69 -0.18 16.35
N SER A 72 -8.74 -1.11 16.35
CA SER A 72 -7.54 -1.04 17.20
C SER A 72 -6.48 -0.07 16.67
N LEU A 73 -6.51 0.21 15.36
CA LEU A 73 -5.63 1.19 14.71
C LEU A 73 -6.14 2.59 15.00
N THR A 74 -5.56 3.21 16.02
CA THR A 74 -6.06 4.48 16.57
C THR A 74 -5.00 5.58 16.62
N PHE A 75 -5.47 6.82 16.62
CA PHE A 75 -4.66 8.03 16.68
C PHE A 75 -5.26 9.00 17.69
N CYS A 76 -4.41 9.84 18.29
CA CYS A 76 -4.85 11.04 18.99
C CYS A 76 -4.52 12.27 18.10
N PRO A 77 -5.50 12.85 17.38
CA PRO A 77 -5.26 13.90 16.40
C PRO A 77 -4.54 15.13 16.95
N SER A 78 -4.89 15.55 18.17
CA SER A 78 -4.25 16.69 18.84
C SER A 78 -2.79 16.41 19.20
N GLN A 79 -2.44 15.20 19.64
CA GLN A 79 -1.05 14.81 19.91
C GLN A 79 -0.21 14.74 18.63
N LEU A 80 -0.81 14.36 17.51
CA LEU A 80 -0.13 14.37 16.21
C LEU A 80 0.07 15.80 15.67
N GLY A 81 -0.64 16.79 16.21
CA GLY A 81 -0.63 18.16 15.69
C GLY A 81 -1.41 18.28 14.39
N LEU A 82 -2.50 17.53 14.23
CA LEU A 82 -3.38 17.67 13.07
C LEU A 82 -4.08 19.03 13.09
N ILE A 83 -4.37 19.55 11.90
CA ILE A 83 -5.02 20.85 11.69
C ILE A 83 -6.36 20.67 10.95
N PRO A 84 -7.28 21.64 11.01
CA PRO A 84 -7.24 22.82 11.87
C PRO A 84 -7.35 22.40 13.34
N SER A 85 -6.58 23.01 14.23
CA SER A 85 -6.50 22.54 15.62
C SER A 85 -7.85 22.66 16.36
N SER A 86 -8.72 23.57 15.88
CA SER A 86 -10.04 23.85 16.45
C SER A 86 -11.05 22.70 16.35
N ILE A 87 -10.88 21.76 15.42
CA ILE A 87 -11.83 20.65 15.24
C ILE A 87 -11.37 19.34 15.91
N TRP A 88 -10.14 19.29 16.37
CA TRP A 88 -9.53 18.08 16.93
C TRP A 88 -9.56 18.12 18.45
N SER A 89 -10.24 17.15 19.06
CA SER A 89 -10.18 16.92 20.50
C SER A 89 -8.96 16.08 20.88
N SER A 90 -8.79 15.84 22.18
CA SER A 90 -7.81 14.87 22.71
C SER A 90 -8.31 13.43 22.69
N ASP A 91 -9.46 13.19 22.05
CA ASP A 91 -10.03 11.85 21.95
C ASP A 91 -9.23 10.97 20.99
N ILE A 92 -9.21 9.68 21.30
CA ILE A 92 -8.62 8.66 20.46
C ILE A 92 -9.65 8.26 19.39
N ILE A 93 -9.27 8.31 18.13
CA ILE A 93 -10.12 7.93 16.99
C ILE A 93 -9.45 6.85 16.15
N SER A 94 -10.23 5.96 15.54
CA SER A 94 -9.70 4.94 14.63
C SER A 94 -9.28 5.52 13.28
N PHE A 95 -8.39 4.82 12.55
CA PHE A 95 -8.04 5.16 11.17
C PHE A 95 -9.28 5.27 10.28
N GLY A 96 -10.18 4.28 10.35
CA GLY A 96 -11.42 4.30 9.59
C GLY A 96 -12.27 5.54 9.88
N SER A 97 -12.41 5.92 11.15
CA SER A 97 -13.14 7.13 11.54
C SER A 97 -12.50 8.39 10.96
N LEU A 98 -11.18 8.51 11.05
CA LEU A 98 -10.42 9.63 10.50
C LEU A 98 -10.59 9.75 8.97
N VAL A 99 -10.53 8.62 8.26
CA VAL A 99 -10.74 8.56 6.81
C VAL A 99 -12.14 9.06 6.44
N GLN A 100 -13.18 8.53 7.08
CA GLN A 100 -14.57 8.86 6.72
C GLN A 100 -14.96 10.28 7.13
N ASN A 101 -14.59 10.71 8.34
CA ASN A 101 -15.07 11.95 8.93
C ASN A 101 -14.23 13.19 8.52
N PHE A 102 -13.00 12.97 8.05
CA PHE A 102 -12.11 14.06 7.63
C PHE A 102 -11.62 13.93 6.19
N PHE A 103 -10.87 12.89 5.83
CA PHE A 103 -10.22 12.80 4.52
C PHE A 103 -11.22 12.74 3.35
N ARG A 104 -12.29 11.95 3.51
CA ARG A 104 -13.35 11.79 2.49
C ARG A 104 -14.48 12.80 2.62
N ARG A 105 -14.46 13.65 3.65
CA ARG A 105 -15.46 14.72 3.81
C ARG A 105 -15.35 15.70 2.64
N ARG A 106 -16.49 16.22 2.17
CA ARG A 106 -16.50 17.28 1.14
C ARG A 106 -15.66 18.47 1.60
N ASN A 107 -14.93 19.08 0.66
CA ASN A 107 -14.10 20.24 0.94
C ASN A 107 -14.93 21.37 1.60
N SER A 108 -14.39 21.90 2.70
CA SER A 108 -14.94 23.00 3.49
C SER A 108 -13.80 23.81 4.09
N SER A 109 -14.09 24.92 4.79
CA SER A 109 -13.06 25.69 5.51
C SER A 109 -12.26 24.83 6.49
N ALA A 110 -12.92 23.86 7.13
CA ALA A 110 -12.31 22.98 8.14
C ALA A 110 -11.72 21.67 7.57
N SER A 111 -12.02 21.29 6.32
CA SER A 111 -11.52 20.07 5.69
C SER A 111 -11.21 20.30 4.21
N LYS A 112 -10.42 21.33 3.93
CA LYS A 112 -9.92 21.62 2.58
C LYS A 112 -8.69 20.78 2.24
N PHE A 113 -8.39 20.70 0.94
CA PHE A 113 -7.29 19.87 0.44
C PHE A 113 -5.93 20.14 1.11
N PRO A 114 -5.46 21.39 1.30
CA PRO A 114 -4.18 21.63 1.98
C PRO A 114 -4.12 21.04 3.39
N TYR A 115 -5.23 21.06 4.14
CA TYR A 115 -5.31 20.47 5.47
C TYR A 115 -5.28 18.95 5.42
N LYS A 116 -5.97 18.36 4.44
CA LYS A 116 -5.89 16.91 4.20
C LYS A 116 -4.46 16.49 3.86
N LEU A 117 -3.81 17.19 2.94
CA LEU A 117 -2.43 16.88 2.55
C LEU A 117 -1.48 17.03 3.74
N PHE A 118 -1.57 18.13 4.50
CA PHE A 118 -0.75 18.35 5.68
C PHE A 118 -0.95 17.26 6.73
N ASN A 119 -2.19 16.94 7.08
CA ASN A 119 -2.48 15.92 8.10
C ASN A 119 -2.00 14.53 7.66
N ALA A 120 -2.17 14.20 6.37
CA ALA A 120 -1.66 12.95 5.81
C ALA A 120 -0.13 12.85 5.95
N LEU A 121 0.59 13.92 5.62
CA LEU A 121 2.05 14.00 5.76
C LEU A 121 2.49 13.92 7.22
N ARG A 122 1.73 14.55 8.13
CA ARG A 122 2.05 14.52 9.56
C ARG A 122 1.89 13.11 10.14
N ILE A 123 0.87 12.36 9.72
CA ILE A 123 0.70 10.98 10.13
C ILE A 123 1.85 10.11 9.61
N THR A 124 2.23 10.21 8.34
CA THR A 124 3.31 9.37 7.78
C THR A 124 4.71 9.77 8.25
N GLU A 125 4.88 10.98 8.78
CA GLU A 125 6.10 11.40 9.45
C GLU A 125 6.26 10.73 10.82
N VAL A 126 5.17 10.61 11.59
CA VAL A 126 5.19 9.98 12.92
C VAL A 126 5.07 8.46 12.83
N GLN A 127 4.30 7.95 11.87
CA GLN A 127 3.98 6.53 11.69
C GLN A 127 4.17 6.13 10.21
N PRO A 128 5.42 5.90 9.78
CA PRO A 128 5.76 5.60 8.38
C PRO A 128 5.08 4.34 7.82
N GLU A 129 4.69 3.40 8.68
CA GLU A 129 3.99 2.17 8.32
C GLU A 129 2.61 2.39 7.68
N TYR A 130 2.05 3.59 7.82
CA TYR A 130 0.80 3.98 7.16
C TYR A 130 0.99 4.52 5.75
N PHE A 131 2.23 4.72 5.28
CA PHE A 131 2.48 5.23 3.93
C PHE A 131 1.78 4.44 2.81
N PRO A 132 1.69 3.10 2.84
CA PRO A 132 0.94 2.33 1.82
C PRO A 132 -0.55 2.67 1.75
N HIS A 133 -1.12 3.21 2.83
CA HIS A 133 -2.56 3.52 2.95
C HIS A 133 -2.85 5.01 2.81
N ILE A 134 -1.91 5.86 3.24
CA ILE A 134 -2.02 7.31 3.19
C ILE A 134 -1.51 7.84 1.85
N GLY A 135 -0.43 7.26 1.33
CA GLY A 135 0.09 7.56 -0.01
C GLY A 135 0.88 8.86 -0.13
N VAL A 136 1.15 9.59 0.95
CA VAL A 136 2.02 10.78 0.89
C VAL A 136 3.06 10.77 2.01
N LYS A 137 4.28 11.20 1.71
CA LYS A 137 5.33 11.45 2.69
C LYS A 137 6.28 12.54 2.19
N TRP A 138 6.99 13.18 3.10
CA TRP A 138 8.05 14.11 2.75
C TRP A 138 9.29 13.37 2.22
N VAL A 139 9.90 13.89 1.15
CA VAL A 139 11.25 13.52 0.72
C VAL A 139 12.27 14.40 1.44
N ASP A 140 12.04 15.71 1.37
CA ASP A 140 12.78 16.75 2.07
C ASP A 140 11.80 17.77 2.67
N ASP A 141 12.20 19.02 2.87
CA ASP A 141 11.32 20.05 3.44
C ASP A 141 10.31 20.63 2.43
N ASN A 142 10.49 20.42 1.13
CA ASN A 142 9.73 21.08 0.06
C ASN A 142 9.10 20.10 -0.95
N ILE A 143 9.60 18.87 -1.01
CA ILE A 143 9.22 17.83 -1.96
C ILE A 143 8.41 16.76 -1.24
N ILE A 144 7.26 16.47 -1.83
CA ILE A 144 6.33 15.46 -1.37
C ILE A 144 6.36 14.30 -2.35
N TRP A 145 6.49 13.09 -1.82
CA TRP A 145 6.35 11.87 -2.58
C TRP A 145 4.92 11.34 -2.46
N VAL A 146 4.27 11.13 -3.59
CA VAL A 146 2.86 10.76 -3.69
C VAL A 146 2.74 9.40 -4.38
N ASN A 147 2.26 8.39 -3.68
CA ASN A 147 1.66 7.20 -4.28
C ASN A 147 0.23 7.56 -4.71
N ARG A 148 -0.01 7.58 -6.02
CA ARG A 148 -1.26 8.13 -6.58
C ARG A 148 -2.49 7.29 -6.21
N GLU A 149 -2.37 5.97 -6.17
CA GLU A 149 -3.49 5.07 -5.86
C GLU A 149 -3.85 5.12 -4.37
N ALA A 150 -2.85 5.07 -3.50
CA ALA A 150 -3.05 5.10 -2.05
C ALA A 150 -3.64 6.45 -1.63
N PHE A 151 -3.09 7.57 -2.11
CA PHE A 151 -3.61 8.89 -1.74
C PHE A 151 -5.01 9.13 -2.31
N ALA A 152 -5.29 8.70 -3.55
CA ALA A 152 -6.64 8.77 -4.11
C ALA A 152 -7.65 7.96 -3.27
N SER A 153 -7.25 6.79 -2.80
CA SER A 153 -8.07 5.92 -1.94
C SER A 153 -8.35 6.56 -0.57
N LEU A 154 -7.35 7.23 0.02
CA LEU A 154 -7.48 7.98 1.27
C LEU A 154 -8.54 9.08 1.16
N ILE A 155 -8.43 9.94 0.15
CA ILE A 155 -9.31 11.12 0.00
C ILE A 155 -10.62 10.81 -0.73
N GLY A 156 -10.78 9.60 -1.29
CA GLY A 156 -12.00 9.15 -1.97
C GLY A 156 -12.17 9.69 -3.39
N VAL A 157 -11.07 9.89 -4.13
CA VAL A 157 -11.11 10.32 -5.54
C VAL A 157 -11.28 9.10 -6.46
N LYS A 158 -12.28 9.15 -7.35
CA LYS A 158 -12.56 8.07 -8.31
C LYS A 158 -11.62 8.08 -9.51
N THR A 159 -11.39 9.27 -10.07
CA THR A 159 -10.54 9.46 -11.26
C THR A 159 -9.22 10.07 -10.83
N ILE A 160 -8.18 9.24 -10.68
CA ILE A 160 -6.89 9.65 -10.08
C ILE A 160 -6.29 10.84 -10.83
N GLU A 161 -6.07 10.72 -12.14
CA GLU A 161 -5.47 11.78 -12.96
C GLU A 161 -6.32 13.06 -12.92
N GLY A 162 -7.62 12.95 -13.20
CA GLY A 162 -8.54 14.10 -13.22
C GLY A 162 -8.68 14.79 -11.85
N GLY A 163 -8.71 14.03 -10.77
CA GLY A 163 -8.96 14.55 -9.42
C GLY A 163 -7.71 15.03 -8.70
N LEU A 164 -6.52 14.51 -9.02
CA LEU A 164 -5.27 14.89 -8.35
C LEU A 164 -4.38 15.78 -9.23
N PHE A 165 -4.11 15.38 -10.46
CA PHE A 165 -2.98 15.88 -11.27
C PHE A 165 -3.38 16.70 -12.50
N HIS A 166 -4.64 16.65 -12.93
CA HIS A 166 -5.15 17.52 -13.99
C HIS A 166 -5.11 19.01 -13.56
N GLN A 167 -5.16 19.95 -14.50
CA GLN A 167 -5.10 21.39 -14.20
C GLN A 167 -6.16 21.88 -13.20
N GLN A 168 -7.31 21.20 -13.14
CA GLN A 168 -8.39 21.45 -12.18
C GLN A 168 -8.37 20.49 -10.97
N GLY A 169 -7.41 19.57 -10.94
CA GLY A 169 -7.20 18.61 -9.87
C GLY A 169 -6.68 19.27 -8.60
N ASN A 170 -6.68 18.50 -7.51
CA ASN A 170 -6.35 19.02 -6.18
C ASN A 170 -4.94 19.62 -6.08
N PHE A 171 -3.91 19.00 -6.68
CA PHE A 171 -2.54 19.52 -6.62
C PHE A 171 -2.38 20.81 -7.45
N PRO A 172 -2.67 20.85 -8.76
CA PRO A 172 -2.45 22.06 -9.56
C PRO A 172 -3.34 23.23 -9.14
N SER A 173 -4.59 22.98 -8.72
CA SER A 173 -5.48 24.04 -8.23
C SER A 173 -4.90 24.78 -7.01
N HIS A 174 -4.08 24.13 -6.19
CA HIS A 174 -3.40 24.73 -5.03
C HIS A 174 -1.92 25.03 -5.31
N ARG A 175 -1.55 25.23 -6.58
CA ARG A 175 -0.21 25.67 -7.02
C ARG A 175 0.92 24.67 -6.73
N PHE A 176 0.59 23.39 -6.55
CA PHE A 176 1.60 22.33 -6.63
C PHE A 176 1.94 22.05 -8.08
N ILE A 177 3.22 21.77 -8.32
CA ILE A 177 3.75 21.38 -9.61
C ILE A 177 4.39 20.00 -9.46
N GLU A 178 4.12 19.13 -10.43
CA GLU A 178 4.84 17.86 -10.58
C GLU A 178 6.26 18.14 -11.06
N LEU A 179 7.21 17.40 -10.51
CA LEU A 179 8.60 17.42 -10.94
C LEU A 179 8.71 16.66 -12.28
N SER A 180 9.63 17.08 -13.15
CA SER A 180 9.95 16.30 -14.34
C SER A 180 10.57 14.94 -14.00
N TYR A 181 10.72 14.06 -14.98
CA TYR A 181 11.42 12.78 -14.79
C TYR A 181 12.86 12.99 -14.34
N GLU A 182 13.58 13.91 -14.97
CA GLU A 182 14.97 14.23 -14.66
C GLU A 182 15.10 14.82 -13.25
N GLU A 183 14.21 15.75 -12.87
CA GLU A 183 14.17 16.30 -11.51
C GLU A 183 13.88 15.22 -10.46
N SER A 184 12.91 14.33 -10.76
CA SER A 184 12.51 13.25 -9.85
C SER A 184 13.64 12.23 -9.64
N GLU A 185 14.31 11.79 -10.70
CA GLU A 185 15.44 10.86 -10.60
C GLU A 185 16.63 11.50 -9.87
N ALA A 186 16.91 12.79 -10.09
CA ALA A 186 17.96 13.50 -9.38
C ALA A 186 17.69 13.56 -7.87
N VAL A 187 16.46 13.89 -7.48
CA VAL A 187 16.02 13.91 -6.08
C VAL A 187 16.07 12.50 -5.49
N ALA A 188 15.62 11.49 -6.22
CA ALA A 188 15.64 10.11 -5.76
C ALA A 188 17.06 9.58 -5.54
N ALA A 189 17.99 9.91 -6.43
CA ALA A 189 19.40 9.59 -6.28
C ALA A 189 20.02 10.29 -5.06
N LEU A 190 19.73 11.58 -4.87
CA LEU A 190 20.20 12.36 -3.72
C LEU A 190 19.72 11.78 -2.38
N HIS A 191 18.46 11.36 -2.32
CA HIS A 191 17.83 10.82 -1.12
C HIS A 191 17.89 9.28 -1.01
N LYS A 192 18.61 8.61 -1.92
CA LYS A 192 18.77 7.13 -1.94
C LYS A 192 17.44 6.37 -1.97
N LEU A 193 16.47 6.89 -2.72
CA LEU A 193 15.13 6.31 -2.84
C LEU A 193 15.02 5.21 -3.92
N GLY A 194 16.08 5.02 -4.72
CA GLY A 194 16.07 4.13 -5.88
C GLY A 194 15.42 4.77 -7.10
N HIS A 195 15.14 3.97 -8.12
CA HIS A 195 14.46 4.42 -9.33
C HIS A 195 12.99 4.73 -9.03
N VAL A 196 12.49 5.87 -9.51
CA VAL A 196 11.11 6.30 -9.27
C VAL A 196 10.25 5.87 -10.45
N ASP A 197 9.35 4.92 -10.20
CA ASP A 197 8.30 4.59 -11.17
C ASP A 197 7.26 5.72 -11.22
N LEU A 198 7.46 6.63 -12.18
CA LEU A 198 6.53 7.72 -12.46
C LEU A 198 5.19 7.28 -13.03
N SER A 199 4.89 5.99 -13.15
CA SER A 199 3.52 5.55 -13.39
C SER A 199 2.73 5.56 -12.08
N HIS A 200 3.28 5.06 -10.97
CA HIS A 200 2.61 4.95 -9.66
C HIS A 200 2.96 6.07 -8.67
N MET A 201 4.18 6.56 -8.75
CA MET A 201 4.72 7.54 -7.81
C MET A 201 4.90 8.89 -8.50
N ARG A 202 4.52 9.98 -7.83
CA ARG A 202 4.78 11.34 -8.31
C ARG A 202 5.55 12.11 -7.24
N MET A 203 6.44 12.98 -7.67
CA MET A 203 7.02 13.98 -6.80
C MET A 203 6.39 15.33 -7.11
N VAL A 204 5.93 16.02 -6.07
CA VAL A 204 5.33 17.35 -6.20
C VAL A 204 5.99 18.33 -5.24
N ARG A 205 6.04 19.60 -5.64
CA ARG A 205 6.44 20.71 -4.78
C ARG A 205 5.48 21.88 -4.95
N HIS A 206 5.34 22.70 -3.91
CA HIS A 206 4.52 23.90 -4.01
C HIS A 206 5.32 25.04 -4.65
N SER A 207 4.85 25.55 -5.79
CA SER A 207 5.57 26.57 -6.58
C SER A 207 5.86 27.86 -5.81
N GLY A 208 4.97 28.27 -4.89
CA GLY A 208 5.15 29.47 -4.07
C GLY A 208 5.95 29.26 -2.78
N GLY A 209 6.47 28.05 -2.50
CA GLY A 209 7.25 27.76 -1.28
C GLY A 209 6.50 27.87 0.07
N VAL A 210 5.19 28.13 0.03
CA VAL A 210 4.34 28.24 1.24
C VAL A 210 4.12 26.89 1.91
N PHE A 211 3.81 25.86 1.11
CA PHE A 211 3.60 24.50 1.62
C PHE A 211 4.93 23.77 1.73
N LYS A 212 5.42 23.62 2.97
CA LYS A 212 6.69 22.97 3.35
C LYS A 212 6.52 22.22 4.67
N ARG A 213 7.46 21.35 5.04
CA ARG A 213 7.35 20.45 6.21
C ARG A 213 6.96 21.16 7.52
N GLY A 214 7.45 22.38 7.74
CA GLY A 214 7.16 23.19 8.94
C GLY A 214 6.10 24.29 8.76
N CYS A 215 5.25 24.22 7.73
CA CYS A 215 4.20 25.24 7.54
C CYS A 215 3.13 25.18 8.65
N THR A 216 2.54 26.33 8.95
CA THR A 216 1.49 26.47 9.98
C THR A 216 0.10 26.53 9.35
N GLU A 217 -0.95 26.40 10.17
CA GLU A 217 -2.33 26.60 9.72
C GLU A 217 -2.52 27.97 9.02
N SER A 218 -1.88 29.02 9.56
CA SER A 218 -1.91 30.37 8.95
C SER A 218 -1.22 30.44 7.59
N ASP A 219 -0.21 29.62 7.34
CA ASP A 219 0.45 29.57 6.03
C ASP A 219 -0.42 28.85 5.01
N LEU A 220 -1.10 27.79 5.44
CA LEU A 220 -2.01 27.02 4.60
C LEU A 220 -3.29 27.77 4.25
N GLU A 221 -3.69 28.78 5.03
CA GLU A 221 -4.72 29.74 4.62
C GLU A 221 -4.31 30.57 3.39
N LYS A 222 -3.00 30.73 3.14
CA LYS A 222 -2.46 31.44 1.97
C LYS A 222 -2.33 30.53 0.75
N CYS A 223 -2.41 29.21 0.92
CA CYS A 223 -2.52 28.23 -0.17
C CYS A 223 -3.93 28.27 -0.78
N LYS A 224 -4.24 29.39 -1.43
CA LYS A 224 -5.51 29.61 -2.13
C LYS A 224 -5.47 28.99 -3.52
N TRP A 225 -6.67 28.76 -4.07
CA TRP A 225 -6.82 28.35 -5.45
C TRP A 225 -6.10 29.31 -6.39
N LYS A 226 -5.57 28.77 -7.48
CA LYS A 226 -5.15 29.58 -8.62
C LYS A 226 -6.41 30.32 -9.10
N ASP A 227 -6.44 31.64 -8.94
CA ASP A 227 -7.48 32.47 -9.53
C ASP A 227 -7.44 32.21 -11.05
N ALA A 228 -8.58 31.78 -11.59
CA ALA A 228 -8.73 31.45 -13.00
C ALA A 228 -8.53 32.69 -13.89
#